data_AF-A0A960XLZ3-F1
#
_entry.id   AF-A0A960XLZ3-F1
#
_cell.length_a   1.000
_cell.length_b   1.000
_cell.length_c   1.000
_cell.angle_alpha   90.00
_cell.angle_beta   90.00
_cell.angle_gamma   90.00
#
_symmetry.space_group_name_H-M   'P 1'
#
loop_
_entity.id
_entity.type
_entity.pdbx_description
1 polymer ?
#
loop_
_entity_poly.entity_id
_entity_poly.type
_entity_poly.pdbx_seq_one_letter_code
_entity_poly.pdbx_strand_id
1 'polypeptide(L)'
;TDRSPDYTFGTALRRDVNPNLPGLDGKPTPEVGNLFGRSQNNNREIVSILRDMVVDGNGNDTDNAGHLYNPKKENFLEGIKDVNLYRPGVYAPNGIGPDGVWRDPWGSPFIVTVDLNYDGKCRDGYYRQAAVSQESGNMGFNGLRRPVGGAADDFEVNAPVIVWSMGPDGYCGRKIIQGETVTYEVTKAGVEGNKDNILSWE
;
A
#
# COMPACT_ATOMS: atom_id res chain seq x y z
N THR A 1 15.25 18.80 -1.23
CA THR A 1 13.98 18.39 -1.85
C THR A 1 14.00 16.89 -1.94
N ASP A 2 13.04 16.24 -1.33
CA ASP A 2 13.06 14.80 -1.11
C ASP A 2 13.05 14.05 -2.47
N ARG A 3 14.15 13.35 -2.81
CA ARG A 3 14.32 12.70 -4.12
C ARG A 3 14.01 11.20 -4.09
N SER A 4 13.31 10.74 -3.06
CA SER A 4 12.93 9.36 -2.70
C SER A 4 13.84 8.80 -1.60
N PRO A 5 13.44 8.84 -0.32
CA PRO A 5 14.13 8.08 0.71
C PRO A 5 13.64 6.62 0.68
N ASP A 6 12.31 6.44 0.61
CA ASP A 6 11.61 5.16 0.74
C ASP A 6 10.67 4.95 -0.45
N TYR A 7 10.19 3.71 -0.62
CA TYR A 7 9.25 3.37 -1.68
C TYR A 7 7.98 2.74 -1.14
N THR A 8 6.83 3.33 -1.50
CA THR A 8 5.50 2.81 -1.19
C THR A 8 4.92 2.04 -2.37
N PHE A 9 4.72 0.74 -2.18
CA PHE A 9 3.89 -0.12 -3.01
C PHE A 9 2.43 0.10 -2.61
N GLY A 10 1.74 0.93 -3.40
CA GLY A 10 0.40 1.40 -3.09
C GLY A 10 -0.68 0.77 -3.96
N THR A 11 -1.63 1.58 -4.42
CA THR A 11 -2.84 1.12 -5.12
C THR A 11 -2.79 1.26 -6.63
N ALA A 12 -1.69 1.70 -7.23
CA ALA A 12 -1.60 1.78 -8.69
C ALA A 12 -1.66 0.37 -9.32
N LEU A 13 -2.50 0.14 -10.35
CA LEU A 13 -2.51 -1.16 -11.06
C LEU A 13 -1.17 -1.44 -11.73
N ARG A 14 -0.63 -0.46 -12.48
CA ARG A 14 0.71 -0.45 -13.08
C ARG A 14 1.14 1.00 -13.34
N ARG A 15 2.46 1.20 -13.41
CA ARG A 15 3.19 2.45 -13.77
C ARG A 15 2.31 3.46 -14.53
N ASP A 16 2.14 4.65 -13.94
CA ASP A 16 1.42 5.82 -14.45
C ASP A 16 -0.13 5.73 -14.39
N VAL A 17 -0.64 6.14 -13.21
CA VAL A 17 -2.02 6.26 -12.68
C VAL A 17 -3.23 6.07 -13.64
N ASN A 18 -4.18 5.27 -13.13
CA ASN A 18 -5.52 4.92 -13.62
C ASN A 18 -5.57 3.72 -14.60
N PRO A 19 -6.25 2.61 -14.24
CA PRO A 19 -7.05 2.43 -13.04
C PRO A 19 -6.22 2.20 -11.76
N ASN A 20 -6.74 2.56 -10.60
CA ASN A 20 -6.23 2.02 -9.33
C ASN A 20 -6.71 0.58 -9.18
N LEU A 21 -6.02 -0.17 -8.32
CA LEU A 21 -6.46 -1.47 -7.90
C LEU A 21 -7.91 -1.36 -7.40
N PRO A 22 -8.76 -2.28 -7.82
CA PRO A 22 -10.14 -2.30 -7.40
C PRO A 22 -10.28 -2.92 -6.00
N GLY A 23 -11.22 -2.38 -5.22
CA GLY A 23 -11.67 -2.96 -3.96
C GLY A 23 -12.69 -4.09 -4.18
N LEU A 24 -13.25 -4.63 -3.08
CA LEU A 24 -14.27 -5.69 -3.14
C LEU A 24 -15.51 -5.33 -3.97
N ASP A 25 -15.88 -4.05 -3.99
CA ASP A 25 -17.04 -3.54 -4.72
C ASP A 25 -16.77 -3.34 -6.23
N GLY A 26 -15.58 -3.71 -6.69
CA GLY A 26 -15.12 -3.53 -8.06
C GLY A 26 -14.79 -2.08 -8.43
N LYS A 27 -14.92 -1.14 -7.50
CA LYS A 27 -14.57 0.26 -7.73
C LYS A 27 -13.09 0.52 -7.43
N PRO A 28 -12.46 1.52 -8.06
CA PRO A 28 -11.10 1.90 -7.75
C PRO A 28 -10.95 2.28 -6.27
N THR A 29 -9.94 1.73 -5.61
CA THR A 29 -9.54 2.17 -4.27
C THR A 29 -8.98 3.61 -4.33
N PRO A 30 -8.91 4.32 -3.20
CA PRO A 30 -8.15 5.55 -3.08
C PRO A 30 -6.74 5.42 -3.65
N GLU A 31 -6.23 6.51 -4.22
CA GLU A 31 -4.85 6.57 -4.68
C GLU A 31 -3.91 6.66 -3.47
N VAL A 32 -3.04 5.66 -3.36
CA VAL A 32 -1.97 5.61 -2.38
C VAL A 32 -0.71 5.24 -3.15
N GLY A 33 0.38 5.95 -2.88
CA GLY A 33 1.65 5.77 -3.56
C GLY A 33 2.63 6.87 -3.17
N ASN A 34 3.82 6.86 -3.76
CA ASN A 34 4.83 7.87 -3.48
C ASN A 34 4.34 9.26 -3.90
N LEU A 35 4.46 10.27 -3.02
CA LEU A 35 4.04 11.66 -3.34
C LEU A 35 4.85 12.28 -4.49
N PHE A 36 6.08 11.80 -4.68
CA PHE A 36 7.00 12.30 -5.70
C PHE A 36 7.58 11.13 -6.50
N GLY A 37 7.75 11.32 -7.81
CA GLY A 37 8.25 10.29 -8.73
C GLY A 37 7.15 9.73 -9.63
N ARG A 38 7.54 9.31 -10.84
CA ARG A 38 6.60 8.79 -11.86
C ARG A 38 6.27 7.31 -11.64
N SER A 39 7.18 6.55 -11.03
CA SER A 39 7.01 5.11 -10.89
C SER A 39 6.17 4.75 -9.67
N GLN A 40 4.89 4.51 -9.89
CA GLN A 40 3.99 3.89 -8.91
C GLN A 40 3.84 2.40 -9.21
N ASN A 41 3.79 1.58 -8.17
CA ASN A 41 3.48 0.16 -8.28
C ASN A 41 2.69 -0.31 -7.05
N ASN A 42 2.22 -1.55 -7.09
CA ASN A 42 1.53 -2.21 -5.98
C ASN A 42 2.34 -3.38 -5.41
N ASN A 43 1.81 -3.99 -4.36
CA ASN A 43 2.52 -5.03 -3.62
C ASN A 43 2.76 -6.33 -4.41
N ARG A 44 2.22 -6.50 -5.63
CA ARG A 44 2.51 -7.67 -6.48
C ARG A 44 4.00 -7.87 -6.70
N GLU A 45 4.75 -6.78 -6.87
CA GLU A 45 6.19 -6.82 -7.11
C GLU A 45 6.90 -7.51 -5.94
N ILE A 46 6.76 -6.97 -4.72
CA ILE A 46 7.42 -7.54 -3.54
C ILE A 46 6.88 -8.93 -3.19
N VAL A 47 5.58 -9.19 -3.34
CA VAL A 47 4.97 -10.50 -3.11
C VAL A 47 5.58 -11.55 -4.05
N SER A 48 5.77 -11.21 -5.33
CA SER A 48 6.32 -12.17 -6.30
C SER A 48 7.75 -12.60 -5.95
N ILE A 49 8.54 -11.69 -5.40
CA ILE A 49 9.90 -11.97 -4.93
C ILE A 49 9.85 -12.84 -3.67
N LEU A 50 9.08 -12.42 -2.67
CA LEU A 50 9.02 -13.09 -1.36
C LEU A 50 8.39 -14.49 -1.43
N ARG A 51 7.51 -14.75 -2.41
CA ARG A 51 6.88 -16.06 -2.64
C ARG A 51 7.61 -16.95 -3.65
N ASP A 52 8.70 -16.46 -4.24
CA ASP A 52 9.34 -17.05 -5.43
C ASP A 52 8.36 -17.33 -6.60
N MET A 53 7.40 -16.43 -6.81
CA MET A 53 6.48 -16.55 -7.94
C MET A 53 7.19 -16.04 -9.19
N VAL A 54 7.32 -16.87 -10.22
CA VAL A 54 7.81 -16.44 -11.54
C VAL A 54 6.67 -16.00 -12.46
N VAL A 55 5.48 -16.60 -12.28
CA VAL A 55 4.22 -16.27 -12.95
C VAL A 55 3.11 -16.07 -11.92
N ASP A 56 2.16 -15.18 -12.22
CA ASP A 56 0.97 -14.98 -11.37
C ASP A 56 -0.13 -16.01 -11.68
N GLY A 57 -1.23 -15.97 -10.91
CA GLY A 57 -2.37 -16.87 -11.10
C GLY A 57 -3.13 -16.65 -12.42
N ASN A 58 -2.91 -15.53 -13.12
CA ASN A 58 -3.42 -15.26 -14.46
C ASN A 58 -2.46 -15.73 -15.56
N GLY A 59 -1.30 -16.29 -15.21
CA GLY A 59 -0.28 -16.75 -16.15
C GLY A 59 0.60 -15.66 -16.73
N ASN A 60 0.60 -14.44 -16.17
CA ASN A 60 1.52 -13.39 -16.58
C ASN A 60 2.84 -13.52 -15.83
N ASP A 61 3.94 -13.21 -16.52
CA ASP A 61 5.23 -13.03 -15.86
C ASP A 61 5.13 -11.97 -14.76
N THR A 62 5.81 -12.26 -13.66
CA THR A 62 5.99 -11.35 -12.51
C THR A 62 7.36 -10.69 -12.58
N ASP A 63 7.62 -9.74 -11.68
CA ASP A 63 8.93 -9.11 -11.57
C ASP A 63 10.04 -10.10 -11.18
N ASN A 64 9.71 -11.21 -10.51
CA ASN A 64 10.64 -12.29 -10.20
C ASN A 64 10.73 -13.38 -11.30
N ALA A 65 10.28 -13.10 -12.55
CA ALA A 65 10.43 -14.04 -13.66
C ALA A 65 11.88 -14.53 -13.80
N GLY A 66 12.08 -15.85 -13.94
CA GLY A 66 13.41 -16.45 -13.96
C GLY A 66 14.16 -16.44 -12.61
N HIS A 67 13.47 -16.17 -11.50
CA HIS A 67 14.04 -16.09 -10.14
C HIS A 67 15.08 -14.97 -9.99
N LEU A 68 14.93 -13.88 -10.75
CA LEU A 68 15.92 -12.79 -10.82
C LEU A 68 16.19 -12.14 -9.46
N TYR A 69 15.15 -11.98 -8.65
CA TYR A 69 15.22 -11.28 -7.37
C TYR A 69 15.12 -12.23 -6.17
N ASN A 70 14.79 -13.50 -6.40
CA ASN A 70 14.92 -14.58 -5.43
C ASN A 70 15.65 -15.81 -6.02
N PRO A 71 16.97 -15.73 -6.30
CA PRO A 71 17.70 -16.82 -6.95
C PRO A 71 17.77 -18.12 -6.13
N LYS A 72 17.56 -18.02 -4.81
CA LYS A 72 17.52 -19.16 -3.90
C LYS A 72 16.18 -19.89 -3.89
N LYS A 73 15.15 -19.33 -4.51
CA LYS A 73 13.82 -19.93 -4.63
C LYS A 73 13.15 -20.19 -3.28
N GLU A 74 13.41 -19.29 -2.34
CA GLU A 74 12.93 -19.45 -0.96
C GLU A 74 11.58 -18.75 -0.80
N ASN A 75 10.61 -19.45 -0.21
CA ASN A 75 9.31 -18.85 0.08
C ASN A 75 9.32 -18.23 1.49
N PHE A 76 9.47 -16.91 1.56
CA PHE A 76 9.46 -16.13 2.80
C PHE A 76 8.06 -15.80 3.31
N LEU A 77 7.01 -16.05 2.52
CA LEU A 77 5.61 -15.85 2.88
C LEU A 77 4.86 -17.19 2.90
N GLU A 78 5.50 -18.21 3.47
CA GLU A 78 4.88 -19.51 3.71
C GLU A 78 3.62 -19.34 4.60
N GLY A 79 2.56 -20.10 4.28
CA GLY A 79 1.29 -20.03 5.01
C GLY A 79 0.32 -18.96 4.51
N ILE A 80 0.76 -17.97 3.72
CA ILE A 80 -0.15 -17.09 2.99
C ILE A 80 -0.81 -17.90 1.87
N LYS A 81 -2.13 -17.86 1.81
CA LYS A 81 -2.95 -18.63 0.87
C LYS A 81 -3.10 -17.88 -0.44
N ASP A 82 -2.97 -18.62 -1.55
CA ASP A 82 -3.45 -18.17 -2.84
C ASP A 82 -4.97 -18.34 -2.86
N VAL A 83 -5.68 -17.30 -3.25
CA VAL A 83 -7.14 -17.26 -3.23
C VAL A 83 -7.66 -17.06 -4.64
N ASN A 84 -8.30 -18.10 -5.16
CA ASN A 84 -8.77 -18.14 -6.54
C ASN A 84 -10.24 -17.72 -6.57
N LEU A 85 -10.49 -16.42 -6.61
CA LEU A 85 -11.79 -15.86 -6.96
C LEU A 85 -11.65 -15.04 -8.23
N TYR A 86 -11.52 -15.71 -9.38
CA TYR A 86 -11.80 -15.06 -10.65
C TYR A 86 -13.33 -15.02 -10.85
N ARG A 87 -13.99 -14.07 -10.17
CA ARG A 87 -15.29 -13.58 -10.64
C ARG A 87 -15.04 -12.19 -11.19
N PRO A 88 -15.46 -11.88 -12.44
CA PRO A 88 -15.37 -10.53 -12.98
C PRO A 88 -15.97 -9.52 -11.98
N GLY A 89 -15.14 -8.58 -11.51
CA GLY A 89 -15.56 -7.54 -10.55
C GLY A 89 -15.54 -7.93 -9.07
N VAL A 90 -15.05 -9.10 -8.66
CA VAL A 90 -14.89 -9.48 -7.24
C VAL A 90 -13.46 -9.94 -7.00
N TYR A 91 -12.71 -9.14 -6.24
CA TYR A 91 -11.32 -9.41 -5.90
C TYR A 91 -11.25 -10.25 -4.63
N ALA A 92 -10.36 -11.24 -4.60
CA ALA A 92 -10.33 -12.24 -3.56
C ALA A 92 -9.99 -11.60 -2.19
N PRO A 93 -10.88 -11.67 -1.19
CA PRO A 93 -10.51 -11.28 0.16
C PRO A 93 -9.55 -12.32 0.75
N ASN A 94 -8.67 -11.86 1.64
CA ASN A 94 -7.85 -12.69 2.52
C ASN A 94 -6.80 -13.57 1.82
N GLY A 95 -5.87 -12.96 1.08
CA GLY A 95 -4.75 -13.70 0.49
C GLY A 95 -4.20 -13.09 -0.80
N ILE A 96 -3.44 -13.88 -1.54
CA ILE A 96 -2.85 -13.49 -2.81
C ILE A 96 -3.83 -13.83 -3.93
N GLY A 97 -4.31 -12.82 -4.64
CA GLY A 97 -5.23 -12.99 -5.75
C GLY A 97 -4.55 -13.53 -7.02
N PRO A 98 -5.33 -13.89 -8.07
CA PRO A 98 -4.76 -14.31 -9.35
C PRO A 98 -3.89 -13.25 -10.03
N ASP A 99 -4.10 -11.98 -9.68
CA ASP A 99 -3.28 -10.83 -10.10
C ASP A 99 -1.96 -10.69 -9.31
N GLY A 100 -1.69 -11.59 -8.35
CA GLY A 100 -0.48 -11.59 -7.52
C GLY A 100 -0.49 -10.52 -6.42
N VAL A 101 -1.57 -9.76 -6.27
CA VAL A 101 -1.71 -8.73 -5.23
C VAL A 101 -2.17 -9.37 -3.94
N TRP A 102 -1.49 -9.05 -2.84
CA TRP A 102 -1.84 -9.50 -1.50
C TRP A 102 -2.86 -8.57 -0.86
N ARG A 103 -3.99 -9.13 -0.41
CA ARG A 103 -5.12 -8.39 0.15
C ARG A 103 -5.47 -8.83 1.55
N ASP A 104 -5.98 -7.87 2.32
CA ASP A 104 -6.53 -8.09 3.65
C ASP A 104 -7.86 -8.88 3.61
N PRO A 105 -8.45 -9.25 4.76
CA PRO A 105 -9.72 -9.98 4.81
C PRO A 105 -10.93 -9.30 4.16
N TRP A 106 -10.84 -8.00 3.89
CA TRP A 106 -11.87 -7.19 3.23
C TRP A 106 -11.46 -6.81 1.80
N GLY A 107 -10.48 -7.52 1.23
CA GLY A 107 -10.08 -7.38 -0.17
C GLY A 107 -9.39 -6.06 -0.51
N SER A 108 -9.00 -5.26 0.48
CA SER A 108 -8.15 -4.09 0.27
C SER A 108 -6.71 -4.54 0.06
N PRO A 109 -5.97 -3.99 -0.92
CA PRO A 109 -4.56 -4.31 -1.07
C PRO A 109 -3.78 -3.85 0.17
N PHE A 110 -2.82 -4.66 0.61
CA PHE A 110 -1.84 -4.19 1.58
C PHE A 110 -0.95 -3.13 0.94
N ILE A 111 -0.83 -1.99 1.60
CA ILE A 111 0.13 -0.94 1.27
C ILE A 111 1.42 -1.28 2.00
N VAL A 112 2.53 -1.34 1.27
CA VAL A 112 3.85 -1.70 1.82
C VAL A 112 4.81 -0.56 1.54
N THR A 113 5.47 -0.05 2.57
CA THR A 113 6.58 0.89 2.41
C THR A 113 7.86 0.24 2.89
N VAL A 114 8.91 0.37 2.08
CA VAL A 114 10.25 -0.14 2.39
C VAL A 114 11.22 1.03 2.47
N ASP A 115 12.03 1.05 3.52
CA ASP A 115 13.16 1.94 3.67
C ASP A 115 14.20 1.65 2.58
N LEU A 116 14.40 2.59 1.66
CA LEU A 116 15.40 2.47 0.59
C LEU A 116 16.63 3.33 0.80
N ASN A 117 16.62 4.21 1.79
CA ASN A 117 17.76 5.07 2.13
C ASN A 117 18.58 4.53 3.31
N TYR A 118 18.12 3.44 3.94
CA TYR A 118 18.73 2.72 5.05
C TYR A 118 18.89 3.56 6.31
N ASP A 119 17.97 4.50 6.57
CA ASP A 119 17.99 5.31 7.80
C ASP A 119 17.23 4.68 8.99
N GLY A 120 16.66 3.48 8.77
CA GLY A 120 15.95 2.69 9.76
C GLY A 120 14.50 3.13 9.96
N LYS A 121 13.98 4.00 9.10
CA LYS A 121 12.65 4.57 9.20
C LYS A 121 11.91 4.47 7.89
N CYS A 122 10.59 4.56 7.97
CA CYS A 122 9.73 4.55 6.80
C CYS A 122 8.85 5.79 6.78
N ARG A 123 8.82 6.42 5.62
CA ARG A 123 7.96 7.55 5.27
C ARG A 123 7.00 7.13 4.16
N ASP A 124 5.86 6.56 4.55
CA ASP A 124 4.79 6.08 3.66
C ASP A 124 4.13 7.20 2.85
N GLY A 125 3.60 6.88 1.68
CA GLY A 125 2.95 7.84 0.76
C GLY A 125 1.71 8.56 1.32
N TYR A 126 0.97 7.95 2.25
CA TYR A 126 -0.26 8.49 2.82
C TYR A 126 -0.04 9.07 4.22
N TYR A 127 0.42 8.26 5.16
CA TYR A 127 0.62 8.63 6.56
C TYR A 127 1.82 9.59 6.78
N ARG A 128 2.67 9.85 5.78
CA ARG A 128 3.66 10.94 5.91
C ARG A 128 3.04 12.33 5.94
N GLN A 129 1.85 12.48 5.37
CA GLN A 129 1.23 13.79 5.16
C GLN A 129 0.81 14.42 6.49
N ALA A 130 1.11 15.70 6.68
CA ALA A 130 0.67 16.44 7.87
C ALA A 130 -0.85 16.41 8.04
N ALA A 131 -1.58 16.48 6.92
CA ALA A 131 -3.03 16.43 6.89
C ALA A 131 -3.61 15.12 7.46
N VAL A 132 -2.87 14.01 7.38
CA VAL A 132 -3.24 12.72 7.96
C VAL A 132 -2.72 12.60 9.38
N SER A 133 -1.42 12.79 9.58
CA SER A 133 -0.75 12.29 10.78
C SER A 133 -0.48 13.35 11.84
N GLN A 134 -0.56 14.65 11.53
CA GLN A 134 -0.18 15.67 12.51
C GLN A 134 -1.19 15.77 13.66
N GLU A 135 -0.73 15.43 14.87
CA GLU A 135 -1.45 15.68 16.11
C GLU A 135 -1.12 17.08 16.65
N SER A 136 0.17 17.35 16.88
CA SER A 136 0.65 18.64 17.40
C SER A 136 2.12 18.87 17.09
N GLY A 137 2.48 19.98 16.44
CA GLY A 137 3.88 20.26 16.11
C GLY A 137 4.52 19.11 15.32
N ASN A 138 5.60 18.52 15.84
CA ASN A 138 6.29 17.35 15.25
C ASN A 138 5.76 15.99 15.76
N MET A 139 4.77 16.00 16.66
CA MET A 139 4.09 14.82 17.16
C MET A 139 3.02 14.38 16.16
N GLY A 140 3.07 13.12 15.74
CA GLY A 140 2.05 12.51 14.90
C GLY A 140 1.26 11.44 15.66
N PHE A 141 0.08 11.12 15.13
CA PHE A 141 -0.75 10.00 15.58
C PHE A 141 -0.01 8.66 15.44
N ASN A 142 -0.45 7.65 16.19
CA ASN A 142 -0.01 6.25 16.06
C ASN A 142 1.52 6.09 16.06
N GLY A 143 2.20 6.81 16.94
CA GLY A 143 3.66 6.72 17.09
C GLY A 143 4.49 7.46 16.04
N LEU A 144 3.87 8.07 15.01
CA LEU A 144 4.61 8.83 14.00
C LEU A 144 5.27 10.08 14.60
N ARG A 145 6.40 10.46 14.00
CA ARG A 145 7.13 11.70 14.32
C ARG A 145 7.56 12.38 13.05
N ARG A 146 7.53 13.71 13.04
CA ARG A 146 8.22 14.50 12.01
C ARG A 146 9.62 14.86 12.52
N PRO A 147 10.70 14.68 11.73
CA PRO A 147 12.04 15.05 12.16
C PRO A 147 12.14 16.57 12.40
N VAL A 148 13.01 16.96 13.32
CA VAL A 148 13.27 18.38 13.61
C VAL A 148 13.87 19.03 12.35
N GLY A 149 13.22 20.07 11.84
CA GLY A 149 13.60 20.71 10.58
C GLY A 149 13.13 19.99 9.31
N GLY A 150 12.34 18.90 9.43
CA GLY A 150 11.68 18.24 8.31
C GLY A 150 10.58 19.10 7.67
N ALA A 151 10.22 18.78 6.43
CA ALA A 151 9.08 19.38 5.74
C ALA A 151 7.76 18.96 6.39
N ALA A 152 6.66 19.69 6.12
CA ALA A 152 5.36 19.42 6.74
C ALA A 152 4.94 17.93 6.62
N ASP A 153 5.14 17.35 5.44
CA ASP A 153 4.77 15.96 5.08
C ASP A 153 5.90 14.95 5.28
N ASP A 154 6.76 15.17 6.28
CA ASP A 154 7.86 14.25 6.63
C ASP A 154 7.55 13.43 7.89
N PHE A 155 6.29 13.07 8.14
CA PHE A 155 6.00 12.13 9.23
C PHE A 155 6.53 10.73 8.88
N GLU A 156 7.25 10.12 9.81
CA GLU A 156 7.94 8.84 9.63
C GLU A 156 7.71 7.91 10.82
N VAL A 157 7.83 6.60 10.57
CA VAL A 157 7.78 5.51 11.55
C VAL A 157 9.20 4.97 11.75
N ASN A 158 9.59 4.67 12.98
CA ASN A 158 10.89 4.07 13.28
C ASN A 158 10.90 2.54 13.03
N ALA A 159 10.73 2.17 11.77
CA ALA A 159 10.79 0.79 11.29
C ALA A 159 11.31 0.78 9.83
N PRO A 160 12.09 -0.25 9.43
CA PRO A 160 12.64 -0.36 8.07
C PRO A 160 11.61 -0.84 7.04
N VAL A 161 10.48 -1.39 7.49
CA VAL A 161 9.35 -1.80 6.67
C VAL A 161 8.08 -1.53 7.46
N ILE A 162 7.08 -0.96 6.79
CA ILE A 162 5.73 -0.83 7.33
C ILE A 162 4.71 -1.38 6.34
N VAL A 163 3.67 -2.00 6.90
CA VAL A 163 2.54 -2.54 6.16
C VAL A 163 1.24 -2.02 6.77
N TRP A 164 0.29 -1.64 5.93
CA TRP A 164 -1.05 -1.29 6.37
C TRP A 164 -2.12 -1.63 5.33
N SER A 165 -3.39 -1.62 5.72
CA SER A 165 -4.51 -1.74 4.80
C SER A 165 -5.66 -0.80 5.18
N MET A 166 -6.57 -0.57 4.23
CA MET A 166 -7.75 0.28 4.44
C MET A 166 -8.81 -0.37 5.33
N GLY A 167 -8.65 -1.65 5.68
CA GLY A 167 -9.55 -2.34 6.59
C GLY A 167 -10.97 -2.54 6.04
N PRO A 168 -11.96 -2.72 6.94
CA PRO A 168 -13.34 -3.07 6.60
C PRO A 168 -14.07 -2.19 5.60
N ASP A 169 -13.91 -0.87 5.68
CA ASP A 169 -14.63 0.04 4.81
C ASP A 169 -14.02 0.18 3.40
N GLY A 170 -12.74 -0.20 3.27
CA GLY A 170 -12.02 -0.29 2.02
C GLY A 170 -11.60 1.05 1.41
N TYR A 171 -11.56 2.13 2.20
CA TYR A 171 -11.04 3.41 1.74
C TYR A 171 -10.36 4.22 2.84
N CYS A 172 -9.21 4.82 2.56
CA CYS A 172 -8.65 5.88 3.39
C CYS A 172 -9.25 7.27 3.04
N GLY A 173 -9.35 8.14 4.03
CA GLY A 173 -9.86 9.50 3.86
C GLY A 173 -11.39 9.62 3.85
N ARG A 174 -11.89 10.74 3.32
CA ARG A 174 -13.33 10.99 3.13
C ARG A 174 -13.79 10.58 1.75
N LYS A 175 -14.68 9.60 1.66
CA LYS A 175 -15.33 9.22 0.39
C LYS A 175 -16.34 10.30 -0.04
N ILE A 176 -16.13 10.88 -1.21
CA ILE A 176 -17.04 11.86 -1.84
C ILE A 176 -17.67 11.21 -3.08
N ILE A 177 -18.99 11.28 -3.17
CA ILE A 177 -19.76 10.72 -4.29
C ILE A 177 -20.47 11.86 -5.01
N GLN A 178 -20.17 12.04 -6.29
CA GLN A 178 -20.81 13.03 -7.16
C GLN A 178 -21.28 12.34 -8.45
N GLY A 179 -22.53 11.88 -8.45
CA GLY A 179 -23.04 11.01 -9.52
C GLY A 179 -22.34 9.65 -9.50
N GLU A 180 -21.77 9.25 -10.65
CA GLU A 180 -20.99 8.01 -10.78
C GLU A 180 -19.52 8.17 -10.37
N THR A 181 -19.04 9.40 -10.20
CA THR A 181 -17.66 9.70 -9.81
C THR A 181 -17.49 9.53 -8.31
N VAL A 182 -16.48 8.76 -7.92
CA VAL A 182 -16.04 8.59 -6.53
C VAL A 182 -14.64 9.19 -6.39
N THR A 183 -14.47 10.11 -5.45
CA THR A 183 -13.17 10.68 -5.07
C THR A 183 -12.96 10.54 -3.56
N TYR A 184 -11.71 10.74 -3.13
CA TYR A 184 -11.32 10.64 -1.73
C TYR A 184 -10.55 11.89 -1.31
N GLU A 185 -10.99 12.53 -0.23
CA GLU A 185 -10.27 13.66 0.36
C GLU A 185 -9.43 13.19 1.54
N VAL A 186 -8.23 13.74 1.69
CA VAL A 186 -7.33 13.41 2.80
C VAL A 186 -7.93 13.89 4.11
N THR A 187 -8.01 13.01 5.11
CA THR A 187 -8.46 13.32 6.48
C THR A 187 -7.48 12.81 7.51
N LYS A 188 -7.64 13.23 8.76
CA LYS A 188 -6.73 12.83 9.85
C LYS A 188 -6.80 11.31 10.10
N ALA A 189 -5.75 10.76 10.69
CA ALA A 189 -5.75 9.41 11.22
C ALA A 189 -6.83 9.28 12.33
N GLY A 190 -7.45 8.10 12.43
CA GLY A 190 -8.45 7.81 13.45
C GLY A 190 -9.82 8.46 13.24
N VAL A 191 -10.06 9.14 12.11
CA VAL A 191 -11.35 9.73 11.75
C VAL A 191 -11.80 9.29 10.36
N GLU A 192 -13.11 9.29 10.15
CA GLU A 192 -13.72 8.92 8.86
C GLU A 192 -13.17 7.59 8.32
N GLY A 193 -12.78 7.50 7.04
CA GLY A 193 -12.21 6.28 6.45
C GLY A 193 -10.80 5.93 6.94
N ASN A 194 -10.22 6.70 7.86
CA ASN A 194 -8.95 6.31 8.49
C ASN A 194 -9.14 5.68 9.87
N LYS A 195 -10.39 5.44 10.29
CA LYS A 195 -10.70 4.93 11.63
C LYS A 195 -10.46 3.43 11.77
N ASP A 196 -10.65 2.67 10.72
CA ASP A 196 -10.56 1.21 10.68
C ASP A 196 -9.40 0.69 9.82
N ASN A 197 -8.53 1.61 9.36
CA ASN A 197 -7.24 1.25 8.79
C ASN A 197 -6.43 0.39 9.79
N ILE A 198 -5.76 -0.63 9.27
CA ILE A 198 -4.94 -1.55 10.07
C ILE A 198 -3.49 -1.20 9.86
N LEU A 199 -2.79 -0.80 10.93
CA LEU A 199 -1.41 -0.34 10.89
C LEU A 199 -0.49 -1.35 11.60
N SER A 200 0.65 -1.66 11.00
CA SER A 200 1.64 -2.57 11.62
C SER A 200 2.51 -1.91 12.70
N TRP A 201 2.36 -0.61 12.92
CA TRP A 201 3.24 0.17 13.81
C TRP A 201 2.50 0.90 14.94
N GLU A 202 1.20 0.66 15.08
CA GLU A 202 0.39 1.19 16.20
C GLU A 202 0.56 0.35 17.47
#